data_AF-A0A967WQJ1-F1
#
_entry.id   AF-A0A967WQJ1-F1
#
_cell.length_a   1.000
_cell.length_b   1.000
_cell.length_c   1.000
_cell.angle_alpha   90.00
_cell.angle_beta   90.00
_cell.angle_gamma   90.00
#
_symmetry.space_group_name_H-M   'P 1'
#
loop_
_entity.id
_entity.type
_entity.pdbx_description
1 polymer ?
#
loop_
_entity_poly.entity_id
_entity_poly.type
_entity_poly.pdbx_seq_one_letter_code
_entity_poly.pdbx_strand_id
1 'polypeptide(L)' 'GELAFGTIDSWLIHKLTGGKVHAISASNASAAGSYDHLNDEWYGEWLSFLGVPLALFPEIR' A
#
# COMPACT_ATOMS: atom_id res chain seq x y z
N GLY A 1 4.71 1.33 18.58
CA GLY A 1 3.57 0.76 17.85
C GLY A 1 3.91 0.81 16.38
N GLU A 2 3.57 -0.23 15.63
CA GLU A 2 3.82 -0.28 14.18
C GLU A 2 2.53 0.12 13.46
N LEU A 3 2.63 1.05 12.52
CA LEU A 3 1.53 1.52 11.67
C LEU A 3 1.66 0.88 10.29
N ALA A 4 0.53 0.57 9.66
CA ALA A 4 0.47 0.10 8.28
C ALA A 4 -0.69 0.80 7.55
N PHE A 5 -0.48 1.16 6.30
CA PHE A 5 -1.48 1.75 5.41
C PHE A 5 -2.10 0.67 4.50
N GLY A 6 -3.32 0.89 4.02
CA GLY A 6 -3.95 0.03 3.02
C GLY A 6 -5.46 0.18 2.99
N THR A 7 -6.07 -0.30 1.92
CA THR A 7 -7.52 -0.41 1.77
C THR A 7 -8.05 -1.67 2.47
N ILE A 8 -9.37 -1.91 2.40
CA ILE A 8 -10.02 -3.02 3.09
C ILE A 8 -9.49 -4.40 2.66
N ASP A 9 -9.12 -4.58 1.39
CA ASP A 9 -8.50 -5.80 0.90
C ASP A 9 -7.15 -6.07 1.57
N SER A 10 -6.28 -5.05 1.71
CA SER A 10 -5.02 -5.18 2.43
C SER A 10 -5.21 -5.56 3.88
N TRP A 11 -6.21 -4.97 4.54
CA TRP A 11 -6.55 -5.33 5.91
C TRP A 11 -7.01 -6.80 6.00
N LEU A 12 -7.87 -7.25 5.08
CA LEU A 12 -8.35 -8.63 5.05
C LEU A 12 -7.20 -9.61 4.81
N ILE A 13 -6.32 -9.36 3.85
CA ILE A 13 -5.14 -10.18 3.56
C ILE A 13 -4.27 -10.29 4.82
N HIS A 14 -4.01 -9.16 5.49
CA HIS A 14 -3.21 -9.15 6.70
C HIS A 14 -3.85 -9.97 7.82
N LYS A 15 -5.18 -9.85 8.03
CA LYS A 15 -5.88 -10.65 9.05
C LYS A 15 -5.92 -12.14 8.73
N LEU A 16 -6.21 -12.51 7.49
CA LEU A 16 -6.33 -13.90 7.07
C LEU A 16 -4.98 -14.64 7.04
N THR A 17 -3.88 -13.90 6.86
CA THR A 17 -2.52 -14.46 6.87
C THR A 17 -1.85 -14.42 8.24
N GLY A 18 -2.56 -13.97 9.28
CA GLY A 18 -2.00 -13.85 10.63
C GLY A 18 -0.86 -12.82 10.70
N GLY A 19 -0.94 -11.76 9.90
CA GLY A 19 0.02 -10.66 9.84
C GLY A 19 1.23 -10.89 8.94
N LYS A 20 1.29 -12.02 8.23
CA LYS A 20 2.45 -12.39 7.40
C LYS A 20 2.50 -11.68 6.05
N VAL A 21 1.34 -11.26 5.53
CA VAL A 21 1.24 -10.62 4.21
C VAL A 21 0.59 -9.25 4.36
N HIS A 22 1.21 -8.25 3.76
CA HIS A 22 0.69 -6.89 3.65
C HIS A 22 0.72 -6.50 2.18
N ALA A 23 -0.39 -6.76 1.49
CA ALA A 23 -0.50 -6.61 0.05
C ALA A 23 -1.81 -5.92 -0.34
N ILE A 24 -1.87 -5.33 -1.53
CA ILE A 24 -3.04 -4.66 -2.10
C ILE A 24 -3.17 -5.09 -3.57
N SER A 25 -4.40 -5.15 -4.08
CA SER A 25 -4.59 -5.31 -5.52
C SER A 25 -4.28 -4.01 -6.28
N ALA A 26 -3.74 -4.09 -7.49
CA ALA A 26 -3.51 -2.91 -8.34
C ALA A 26 -4.79 -2.05 -8.54
N SER A 27 -5.96 -2.70 -8.66
CA SER A 27 -7.24 -1.99 -8.78
C SER A 27 -7.60 -1.18 -7.54
N ASN A 28 -7.31 -1.67 -6.33
CA ASN A 28 -7.55 -0.91 -5.10
C ASN A 28 -6.43 0.11 -4.83
N ALA A 29 -5.19 -0.18 -5.22
CA ALA A 29 -4.07 0.77 -5.16
C ALA A 29 -4.37 2.04 -5.98
N SER A 30 -5.04 1.88 -7.12
CA SER A 30 -5.49 2.98 -7.98
C SER A 30 -6.40 3.98 -7.27
N ALA A 31 -7.19 3.53 -6.28
CA ALA A 31 -8.06 4.38 -5.49
C ALA A 31 -7.40 4.91 -4.20
N ALA A 32 -6.17 4.47 -3.88
CA ALA A 32 -5.46 4.78 -2.64
C ALA A 32 -4.63 6.08 -2.70
N GLY A 33 -4.51 6.71 -3.87
CA GLY A 33 -4.02 8.09 -4.00
C GLY A 33 -2.50 8.28 -4.08
N SER A 34 -1.73 7.24 -4.43
CA SER A 34 -0.27 7.33 -4.65
C SER A 34 0.26 6.24 -5.58
N TYR A 35 -0.57 5.69 -6.45
CA TYR A 35 -0.19 4.59 -7.34
C TYR A 35 0.25 5.12 -8.72
N ASP A 36 1.44 4.72 -9.17
CA ASP A 36 1.93 4.96 -10.52
C ASP A 36 1.55 3.79 -11.43
N HIS A 37 0.57 4.02 -12.29
CA HIS A 37 0.07 3.02 -13.24
C HIS A 37 1.07 2.62 -14.33
N LEU A 38 2.06 3.46 -14.63
CA LEU A 38 3.03 3.19 -15.69
C LEU A 38 4.11 2.22 -15.21
N ASN A 39 4.51 2.35 -13.95
CA ASN A 39 5.59 1.58 -13.35
C ASN A 39 5.11 0.48 -12.38
N ASP A 40 3.80 0.39 -12.12
CA ASP A 40 3.18 -0.59 -11.20
C ASP A 40 3.77 -0.50 -9.78
N GLU A 41 3.98 0.73 -9.31
CA GLU A 41 4.60 1.00 -8.01
C GLU A 41 3.94 2.17 -7.29
N TRP A 42 4.29 2.35 -6.03
CA TRP A 42 3.91 3.55 -5.29
C TRP A 42 4.77 4.73 -5.72
N TYR A 43 4.14 5.88 -5.93
CA TYR A 43 4.80 7.08 -6.37
C TYR A 43 5.63 7.72 -5.24
N GLY A 44 6.89 7.29 -5.14
CA GLY A 44 7.79 7.63 -4.03
C GLY A 44 8.10 9.12 -3.87
N GLU A 45 8.20 9.87 -4.97
CA GLU A 45 8.42 11.32 -4.92
C GLU A 45 7.25 12.06 -4.28
N TRP A 46 6.02 11.67 -4.64
CA TRP A 46 4.80 12.23 -4.05
C TRP A 46 4.69 11.93 -2.56
N LEU A 47 4.96 10.68 -2.17
CA LEU A 47 4.96 10.28 -0.76
C LEU A 47 6.04 11.01 0.05
N SER A 48 7.23 11.18 -0.53
CA SER A 48 8.33 11.93 0.10
C SER A 48 7.97 13.40 0.29
N PHE A 49 7.30 14.03 -0.70
CA PHE A 49 6.81 15.41 -0.59
C PHE A 49 5.78 15.57 0.55
N LEU A 50 4.92 14.58 0.77
CA LEU A 50 3.95 14.56 1.87
C LEU A 50 4.57 14.17 3.23
N GLY A 51 5.85 13.77 3.26
CA GLY A 51 6.52 13.28 4.46
C GLY A 51 5.98 11.92 4.94
N VAL A 52 5.38 11.13 4.05
CA VAL A 52 4.83 9.80 4.36
C VAL A 52 5.85 8.73 3.98
N PRO A 53 6.28 7.86 4.90
CA PRO A 53 7.25 6.82 4.58
C PRO A 53 6.63 5.72 3.71
N LEU A 54 7.29 5.42 2.59
CA LEU A 54 6.89 4.37 1.64
C LEU A 54 6.73 2.99 2.31
N ALA A 55 7.53 2.70 3.35
CA ALA A 55 7.47 1.45 4.11
C ALA A 55 6.11 1.20 4.81
N LEU A 56 5.23 2.20 4.92
CA LEU A 56 3.87 2.02 5.42
C LEU A 56 2.95 1.36 4.40
N PHE A 57 3.28 1.41 3.11
CA PHE A 57 2.38 0.99 2.03
C PHE A 57 2.49 -0.53 1.77
N PRO A 58 1.37 -1.18 1.40
CA PRO A 58 1.35 -2.60 1.07
C PRO A 58 2.08 -2.91 -0.23
N GLU A 59 2.54 -4.15 -0.40
CA GLU A 59 3.02 -4.66 -1.69
C GLU A 59 1.87 -4.68 -2.72
N ILE A 60 2.10 -4.19 -3.93
CA ILE A 60 1.12 -4.25 -5.02
C ILE A 60 1.17 -5.63 -5.67
N ARG A 61 0.01 -6.28 -5.82
CA ARG A 61 -0.15 -7.63 -6.39
C ARG A 61 -1.35 -7.74 -7.33
#